data_AF-A0A2E4CMT2-F1
#
_entry.id   AF-A0A2E4CMT2-F1
#
_cell.length_a   1.000
_cell.length_b   1.000
_cell.length_c   1.000
_cell.angle_alpha   90.00
_cell.angle_beta   90.00
_cell.angle_gamma   90.00
#
_symmetry.space_group_name_H-M   'P 1'
#
loop_
_entity.id
_entity.type
_entity.pdbx_description
1 polymer ?
#
loop_
_entity_poly.entity_id
_entity_poly.type
_entity_poly.pdbx_seq_one_letter_code
_entity_poly.pdbx_strand_id
1 'polypeptide(L)'
;MSKLTEQQIAQYLTENPDFFIKQPELLADIELHQQAAGATSLVHIQQRQLREHNTFLKNKIDQLLEQAKENELIYRLFSECHRQLWTNYDFKTLAINLRNIICTNPLINECHLVKYEKKFDDLITHRLQNDGIYLGRINQQECDLLFSGSIQSTALYLIGNTAHPVAILAFGSHDVNHFEPAKDSFFVLEFVRSLQLRLLELA
;
A
#
# COMPACT_ATOMS: atom_id res chain seq x y z
N MET A 1 -41.52 -54.85 -10.97
CA MET A 1 -40.40 -54.75 -11.94
C MET A 1 -39.12 -55.09 -11.18
N SER A 2 -38.35 -56.07 -11.69
CA SER A 2 -37.31 -56.79 -10.93
C SER A 2 -36.37 -55.86 -10.16
N LYS A 3 -36.42 -55.93 -8.82
CA LYS A 3 -35.50 -55.22 -7.94
C LYS A 3 -34.11 -55.84 -8.11
N LEU A 4 -33.17 -55.06 -8.64
CA LEU A 4 -31.74 -55.40 -8.53
C LEU A 4 -31.39 -55.49 -7.04
N THR A 5 -30.71 -56.57 -6.66
CA THR A 5 -30.20 -56.74 -5.31
C THR A 5 -29.00 -55.84 -5.06
N GLU A 6 -28.85 -55.33 -3.83
CA GLU A 6 -27.77 -54.42 -3.41
C GLU A 6 -26.37 -54.95 -3.77
N GLN A 7 -26.16 -56.27 -3.69
CA GLN A 7 -24.89 -56.92 -4.05
C GLN A 7 -24.53 -56.80 -5.54
N GLN A 8 -25.53 -56.86 -6.43
CA GLN A 8 -25.30 -56.74 -7.88
C GLN A 8 -24.97 -55.30 -8.25
N ILE A 9 -25.59 -54.32 -7.57
CA ILE A 9 -25.30 -52.90 -7.76
C ILE A 9 -23.87 -52.59 -7.28
N ALA A 10 -23.48 -53.12 -6.12
CA ALA A 10 -22.13 -52.93 -5.57
C ALA A 10 -21.04 -53.53 -6.47
N GLN A 11 -21.25 -54.74 -7.01
CA GLN A 11 -20.30 -55.37 -7.91
C GLN A 11 -20.13 -54.59 -9.22
N TYR A 12 -21.23 -54.13 -9.81
CA TYR A 12 -21.22 -53.34 -11.04
C TYR A 12 -20.44 -52.02 -10.89
N LEU A 13 -20.62 -51.31 -9.77
CA LEU A 13 -19.90 -50.07 -9.47
C LEU A 13 -18.41 -50.29 -9.17
N THR A 14 -18.05 -51.45 -8.63
CA THR A 14 -16.65 -51.81 -8.34
C THR A 14 -15.88 -52.16 -9.61
N GLU A 15 -16.53 -52.83 -10.57
CA GLU A 15 -15.94 -53.19 -11.86
C GLU A 15 -15.87 -52.01 -12.85
N ASN A 16 -16.61 -50.93 -12.61
CA ASN A 16 -16.70 -49.75 -13.50
C ASN A 16 -16.46 -48.43 -12.74
N PRO A 17 -15.20 -48.10 -12.37
CA PRO A 17 -14.88 -46.95 -11.54
C PRO A 17 -15.20 -45.59 -12.19
N ASP A 18 -15.23 -45.51 -13.52
CA ASP A 18 -15.48 -44.26 -14.26
C ASP A 18 -16.98 -43.94 -14.45
N PHE A 19 -17.87 -44.78 -13.92
CA PHE A 19 -19.32 -44.67 -14.15
C PHE A 19 -19.88 -43.29 -13.78
N PHE A 20 -19.47 -42.74 -12.63
CA PHE A 20 -19.92 -41.44 -12.15
C PHE A 20 -19.27 -40.25 -12.89
N ILE A 21 -18.18 -40.48 -13.63
CA ILE A 21 -17.59 -39.48 -14.52
C ILE A 21 -18.44 -39.36 -15.80
N LYS A 22 -19.01 -40.49 -16.27
CA LYS A 22 -19.87 -40.52 -17.46
C LYS A 22 -21.28 -39.98 -17.19
N GLN A 23 -21.78 -40.09 -15.95
CA GLN A 23 -23.13 -39.69 -15.56
C GLN A 23 -23.15 -38.73 -14.35
N PRO A 24 -22.71 -37.46 -14.51
CA PRO A 24 -22.49 -36.52 -13.40
C PRO A 24 -23.76 -36.00 -12.73
N GLU A 25 -24.90 -36.00 -13.42
CA GLU A 25 -26.17 -35.46 -12.90
C GLU A 25 -26.74 -36.31 -11.74
N LEU A 26 -26.51 -37.63 -11.78
CA LEU A 26 -26.90 -38.55 -10.71
C LEU A 26 -26.16 -38.28 -9.39
N LEU A 27 -25.00 -37.61 -9.44
CA LEU A 27 -24.17 -37.34 -8.26
C LEU A 27 -24.62 -36.08 -7.51
N ALA A 28 -25.27 -35.14 -8.21
CA ALA A 28 -25.72 -33.87 -7.65
C ALA A 28 -26.99 -34.00 -6.78
N ASP A 29 -27.83 -35.00 -7.06
CA ASP A 29 -29.09 -35.26 -6.35
C ASP A 29 -28.94 -36.18 -5.12
N ILE A 30 -27.73 -36.69 -4.84
CA ILE A 30 -27.46 -37.58 -3.70
C ILE A 30 -27.08 -36.75 -2.47
N GLU A 31 -28.03 -36.53 -1.57
CA GLU A 31 -27.77 -35.95 -0.23
C GLU A 31 -27.19 -37.00 0.74
N LEU A 32 -25.89 -36.89 1.05
CA LEU A 32 -25.19 -37.77 1.98
C LEU A 32 -25.35 -37.30 3.43
N HIS A 33 -26.46 -37.66 4.06
CA HIS A 33 -26.55 -37.72 5.54
C HIS A 33 -25.88 -39.02 6.01
N GLN A 34 -25.04 -38.99 7.05
CA GLN A 34 -24.14 -40.09 7.40
C GLN A 34 -24.78 -41.49 7.36
N GLN A 35 -24.30 -42.34 6.44
CA GLN A 35 -23.76 -43.70 6.69
C GLN A 35 -23.33 -44.36 5.37
N ALA A 36 -22.38 -43.79 4.62
CA ALA A 36 -21.55 -44.54 3.65
C ALA A 36 -20.50 -43.65 2.94
N ALA A 37 -19.32 -44.24 2.72
CA ALA A 37 -18.48 -44.11 1.52
C ALA A 37 -17.95 -42.73 1.07
N GLY A 38 -16.98 -42.19 1.80
CA GLY A 38 -15.59 -41.91 1.36
C GLY A 38 -15.18 -41.21 0.04
N ALA A 39 -15.98 -41.04 -1.03
CA ALA A 39 -15.44 -40.68 -2.36
C ALA A 39 -16.04 -39.44 -3.07
N THR A 40 -17.23 -38.96 -2.70
CA THR A 40 -17.89 -37.80 -3.36
C THR A 40 -17.78 -36.49 -2.58
N SER A 41 -17.48 -36.55 -1.29
CA SER A 41 -17.21 -35.39 -0.44
C SER A 41 -16.00 -34.57 -0.93
N LEU A 42 -15.00 -35.24 -1.50
CA LEU A 42 -13.72 -34.64 -1.90
C LEU A 42 -13.86 -33.65 -3.06
N VAL A 43 -14.70 -33.92 -4.07
CA VAL A 43 -14.86 -33.03 -5.23
C VAL A 43 -15.58 -31.74 -4.85
N HIS A 44 -16.61 -31.81 -4.01
CA HIS A 44 -17.30 -30.62 -3.49
C HIS A 44 -16.39 -29.79 -2.58
N ILE A 45 -15.57 -30.43 -1.74
CA ILE A 45 -14.56 -29.74 -0.93
C ILE A 45 -13.52 -29.06 -1.83
N GLN A 46 -13.03 -29.73 -2.88
CA GLN A 46 -12.08 -29.15 -3.84
C GLN A 46 -12.70 -27.98 -4.62
N GLN A 47 -13.94 -28.08 -5.08
CA GLN A 47 -14.62 -26.99 -5.79
C GLN A 47 -14.82 -25.77 -4.87
N ARG A 48 -15.16 -26.01 -3.60
CA ARG A 48 -15.24 -24.95 -2.59
C ARG A 48 -13.88 -24.28 -2.37
N GLN A 49 -12.82 -25.06 -2.17
CA GLN A 49 -11.46 -24.55 -2.00
C GLN A 49 -11.00 -23.75 -3.23
N LEU A 50 -11.30 -24.22 -4.45
CA LEU A 50 -10.98 -23.50 -5.68
C LEU A 50 -11.72 -22.17 -5.80
N ARG A 51 -13.00 -22.11 -5.40
CA ARG A 51 -13.76 -20.85 -5.37
C ARG A 51 -13.19 -19.88 -4.33
N GLU A 52 -12.91 -20.36 -3.12
CA GLU A 52 -12.29 -19.55 -2.06
C GLU A 52 -10.93 -19.01 -2.51
N HIS A 53 -10.11 -19.85 -3.15
CA HIS A 53 -8.82 -19.44 -3.71
C HIS A 53 -8.97 -18.44 -4.87
N ASN A 54 -9.94 -18.64 -5.76
CA ASN A 54 -10.20 -17.69 -6.86
C ASN A 54 -10.62 -16.32 -6.33
N THR A 55 -11.50 -16.28 -5.33
CA THR A 55 -11.89 -15.04 -4.65
C THR A 55 -10.71 -14.38 -3.96
N PHE A 56 -9.87 -15.16 -3.27
CA PHE A 56 -8.64 -14.66 -2.66
C PHE A 56 -7.69 -14.03 -3.69
N LEU A 57 -7.46 -14.70 -4.82
CA LEU A 57 -6.62 -14.19 -5.90
C LEU A 57 -7.19 -12.92 -6.54
N LYS A 58 -8.51 -12.86 -6.77
CA LYS A 58 -9.18 -11.64 -7.27
C LYS A 58 -8.97 -10.47 -6.34
N ASN A 59 -9.24 -10.65 -5.04
CA ASN A 59 -9.00 -9.62 -4.04
C ASN A 59 -7.51 -9.20 -4.01
N LYS A 60 -6.58 -10.14 -4.20
CA LYS A 60 -5.15 -9.83 -4.25
C LYS A 60 -4.78 -9.01 -5.49
N ILE A 61 -5.37 -9.31 -6.65
CA ILE A 61 -5.18 -8.55 -7.88
C ILE A 61 -5.73 -7.13 -7.70
N ASP A 62 -6.92 -6.97 -7.13
CA ASP A 62 -7.52 -5.66 -6.90
C ASP A 62 -6.63 -4.80 -5.98
N GLN A 63 -6.10 -5.39 -4.91
CA GLN A 63 -5.11 -4.72 -4.04
C GLN A 63 -3.85 -4.29 -4.81
N LEU A 64 -3.30 -5.15 -5.67
CA LEU A 64 -2.12 -4.81 -6.47
C LEU A 64 -2.41 -3.69 -7.47
N LEU A 65 -3.61 -3.66 -8.06
CA LEU A 65 -4.04 -2.60 -8.97
C LEU A 65 -4.22 -1.26 -8.24
N GLU A 66 -4.77 -1.26 -7.03
CA GLU A 66 -4.86 -0.07 -6.18
C GLU A 66 -3.48 0.49 -5.83
N GLN A 67 -2.56 -0.37 -5.38
CA GLN A 67 -1.17 0.02 -5.11
C GLN A 67 -0.46 0.56 -6.36
N ALA A 68 -0.66 -0.06 -7.52
CA ALA A 68 -0.08 0.41 -8.78
C ALA A 68 -0.58 1.82 -9.15
N LYS A 69 -1.87 2.10 -8.95
CA LYS A 69 -2.45 3.44 -9.19
C LYS A 69 -1.89 4.48 -8.22
N GLU A 70 -1.75 4.14 -6.95
CA GLU A 70 -1.14 5.02 -5.94
C GLU A 70 0.32 5.33 -6.31
N ASN A 71 1.09 4.31 -6.68
CA ASN A 71 2.48 4.46 -7.10
C ASN A 71 2.63 5.32 -8.36
N GLU A 72 1.76 5.13 -9.36
CA GLU A 72 1.77 5.94 -10.59
C GLU A 72 1.46 7.41 -10.28
N LEU A 73 0.50 7.66 -9.39
CA LEU A 73 0.18 9.02 -8.94
C LEU A 73 1.38 9.65 -8.25
N ILE A 74 1.98 8.97 -7.27
CA ILE A 74 3.17 9.44 -6.55
C ILE A 74 4.29 9.79 -7.55
N TYR A 75 4.61 8.87 -8.47
CA TYR A 75 5.62 9.10 -9.49
C TYR A 75 5.32 10.36 -10.33
N ARG A 76 4.07 10.53 -10.77
CA ARG A 76 3.65 11.68 -11.59
C ARG A 76 3.85 13.00 -10.84
N LEU A 77 3.44 13.06 -9.57
CA LEU A 77 3.56 14.27 -8.73
C LEU A 77 5.03 14.63 -8.48
N PHE A 78 5.87 13.66 -8.11
CA PHE A 78 7.28 13.91 -7.89
C PHE A 78 8.03 14.24 -9.20
N SER A 79 7.64 13.65 -10.33
CA SER A 79 8.17 14.03 -11.65
C SER A 79 7.85 15.49 -12.00
N GLU A 80 6.67 15.96 -11.63
CA GLU A 80 6.29 17.36 -11.81
C GLU A 80 7.04 18.29 -10.87
N CYS A 81 7.19 17.91 -9.60
CA CYS A 81 8.02 18.64 -8.64
C CYS A 81 9.47 18.77 -9.11
N HIS A 82 10.05 17.70 -9.67
CA HIS A 82 11.39 17.73 -10.26
C HIS A 82 11.51 18.76 -11.38
N ARG A 83 10.51 18.85 -12.28
CA ARG A 83 10.50 19.88 -13.33
C ARG A 83 10.46 21.29 -12.74
N GLN A 84 9.70 21.48 -11.66
CA GLN A 84 9.59 22.78 -10.98
C GLN A 84 10.88 23.22 -10.28
N LEU A 85 11.78 22.30 -9.93
CA LEU A 85 13.09 22.66 -9.35
C LEU A 85 13.92 23.53 -10.31
N TRP A 86 13.79 23.30 -11.62
CA TRP A 86 14.59 23.97 -12.64
C TRP A 86 13.97 25.25 -13.19
N THR A 87 12.68 25.49 -12.94
CA THR A 87 11.97 26.68 -13.43
C THR A 87 11.92 27.82 -12.42
N ASN A 88 12.12 27.54 -11.13
CA ASN A 88 11.96 28.51 -10.05
C ASN A 88 13.31 29.06 -9.54
N TYR A 89 13.33 30.34 -9.19
CA TYR A 89 14.54 31.05 -8.72
C TYR A 89 14.50 31.38 -7.21
N ASP A 90 13.36 31.30 -6.54
CA ASP A 90 13.24 31.63 -5.12
C ASP A 90 12.59 30.53 -4.28
N PHE A 91 13.03 30.44 -3.02
CA PHE A 91 12.60 29.41 -2.08
C PHE A 91 11.09 29.44 -1.78
N LYS A 92 10.50 30.64 -1.70
CA LYS A 92 9.09 30.79 -1.32
C LYS A 92 8.18 30.28 -2.43
N THR A 93 8.44 30.68 -3.67
CA THR A 93 7.68 30.18 -4.83
C THR A 93 7.84 28.67 -4.98
N LEU A 94 9.05 28.14 -4.78
CA LEU A 94 9.27 26.69 -4.79
C LEU A 94 8.41 25.98 -3.74
N ALA A 95 8.43 26.44 -2.48
CA ALA A 95 7.63 25.84 -1.41
C ALA A 95 6.12 25.85 -1.71
N ILE A 96 5.60 26.96 -2.25
CA ILE A 96 4.19 27.09 -2.64
C ILE A 96 3.84 26.12 -3.78
N ASN A 97 4.69 26.03 -4.81
CA ASN A 97 4.45 25.15 -5.96
C ASN A 97 4.49 23.67 -5.56
N LEU A 98 5.45 23.27 -4.73
CA LEU A 98 5.51 21.90 -4.21
C LEU A 98 4.25 21.54 -3.44
N ARG A 99 3.80 22.44 -2.56
CA ARG A 99 2.53 22.26 -1.84
C ARG A 99 1.36 22.09 -2.81
N ASN A 100 1.24 22.97 -3.79
CA ASN A 100 0.14 22.94 -4.75
C ASN A 100 0.10 21.64 -5.57
N ILE A 101 1.27 21.09 -5.93
CA ILE A 101 1.37 19.84 -6.69
C ILE A 101 1.08 18.65 -5.76
N ILE A 102 1.74 18.57 -4.61
CA ILE A 102 1.70 17.39 -3.75
C ILE A 102 0.33 17.24 -3.07
N CYS A 103 -0.30 18.34 -2.66
CA CYS A 103 -1.65 18.33 -2.10
C CYS A 103 -2.76 18.02 -3.12
N THR A 104 -2.43 17.82 -4.41
CA THR A 104 -3.40 17.19 -5.33
C THR A 104 -3.61 15.71 -5.04
N ASN A 105 -2.68 15.07 -4.31
CA ASN A 105 -2.89 13.73 -3.77
C ASN A 105 -3.90 13.81 -2.62
N PRO A 106 -5.07 13.15 -2.70
CA PRO A 106 -6.09 13.20 -1.65
C PRO A 106 -5.62 12.62 -0.31
N LEU A 107 -4.56 11.80 -0.32
CA LEU A 107 -3.98 11.20 0.89
C LEU A 107 -3.03 12.13 1.64
N ILE A 108 -2.59 13.24 1.03
CA ILE A 108 -1.67 14.22 1.63
C ILE A 108 -2.42 15.52 1.85
N ASN A 109 -2.54 15.93 3.10
CA ASN A 109 -3.32 17.10 3.51
C ASN A 109 -2.47 18.36 3.59
N GLU A 110 -1.23 18.24 4.06
CA GLU A 110 -0.31 19.37 4.16
C GLU A 110 1.07 19.00 3.61
N CYS A 111 1.72 19.98 3.00
CA CYS A 111 3.08 19.87 2.48
C CYS A 111 3.79 21.20 2.71
N HIS A 112 4.88 21.17 3.48
CA HIS A 112 5.66 22.34 3.84
C HIS A 112 7.14 22.12 3.55
N LEU A 113 7.73 23.05 2.81
CA LEU A 113 9.17 23.19 2.69
C LEU A 113 9.59 24.40 3.52
N VAL A 114 10.26 24.16 4.66
CA VAL A 114 10.66 25.19 5.62
C VAL A 114 12.17 25.32 5.68
N LYS A 115 12.69 26.55 5.71
CA LYS A 115 14.12 26.77 5.94
C LYS A 115 14.49 26.35 7.35
N TYR A 116 15.72 25.88 7.53
CA TYR A 116 16.23 25.58 8.85
C TYR A 116 16.25 26.84 9.74
N GLU A 117 15.82 26.66 10.98
CA GLU A 117 15.80 27.62 12.06
C GLU A 117 16.11 26.87 13.36
N LYS A 118 16.73 27.53 14.34
CA LYS A 118 17.13 26.91 15.63
C LYS A 118 15.99 26.26 16.40
N LYS A 119 14.74 26.66 16.15
CA LYS A 119 13.55 26.04 16.77
C LYS A 119 13.36 24.56 16.36
N PHE A 120 14.03 24.11 15.30
CA PHE A 120 13.96 22.73 14.82
C PHE A 120 15.07 21.83 15.38
N ASP A 121 15.97 22.33 16.24
CA ASP A 121 17.11 21.56 16.77
C ASP A 121 16.64 20.30 17.53
N ASP A 122 15.62 20.45 18.38
CA ASP A 122 15.04 19.35 19.14
C ASP A 122 14.39 18.32 18.20
N LEU A 123 13.63 18.79 17.20
CA LEU A 123 12.99 17.92 16.20
C LEU A 123 14.04 17.11 15.42
N ILE A 124 15.11 17.76 14.95
CA ILE A 124 16.18 17.10 14.20
C ILE A 124 16.88 16.07 15.08
N THR A 125 17.16 16.42 16.34
CA THR A 125 17.84 15.55 17.31
C THR A 125 16.97 14.34 17.68
N HIS A 126 15.66 14.51 17.82
CA HIS A 126 14.78 13.42 18.24
C HIS A 126 14.27 12.54 17.09
N ARG A 127 14.15 13.08 15.87
CA ARG A 127 13.47 12.40 14.75
C ARG A 127 14.37 12.14 13.54
N LEU A 128 15.34 13.02 13.26
CA LEU A 128 16.06 13.04 11.98
C LEU A 128 17.54 12.66 12.10
N GLN A 129 17.95 12.04 13.21
CA GLN A 129 19.36 11.62 13.41
C GLN A 129 19.79 10.51 12.45
N ASN A 130 18.91 9.55 12.16
CA ASN A 130 19.21 8.43 11.28
C ASN A 130 18.73 8.75 9.86
N ASP A 131 19.67 8.96 8.95
CA ASP A 131 19.46 9.22 7.53
C ASP A 131 18.66 10.49 7.17
N GLY A 132 18.34 11.33 8.15
CA GLY A 132 17.58 12.56 7.93
C GLY A 132 16.13 12.30 7.53
N ILE A 133 15.58 11.13 7.83
CA ILE A 133 14.23 10.73 7.42
C ILE A 133 13.45 10.26 8.64
N TYR A 134 12.20 10.72 8.77
CA TYR A 134 11.28 10.23 9.77
C TYR A 134 9.90 10.00 9.17
N LEU A 135 9.34 8.79 9.39
CA LEU A 135 8.00 8.40 8.95
C LEU A 135 7.24 7.90 10.17
N GLY A 136 6.13 8.56 10.52
CA GLY A 136 5.30 8.14 11.64
C GLY A 136 4.53 9.26 12.29
N ARG A 137 4.23 9.12 13.59
CA ARG A 137 3.42 10.07 14.35
C ARG A 137 4.31 11.02 15.13
N ILE A 138 4.06 12.32 14.99
CA ILE A 138 4.71 13.36 15.78
C ILE A 138 3.81 13.81 16.94
N ASN A 139 4.41 14.44 17.95
CA ASN A 139 3.64 15.01 19.06
C ASN A 139 2.99 16.35 18.63
N GLN A 140 2.07 16.88 19.46
CA GLN A 140 1.35 18.12 19.13
C GLN A 140 2.29 19.33 19.00
N GLN A 141 3.35 19.41 19.81
CA GLN A 141 4.31 20.52 19.77
C GLN A 141 5.11 20.53 18.45
N GLU A 142 5.59 19.36 18.02
CA GLU A 142 6.25 19.14 16.73
C GLU A 142 5.29 19.43 15.57
N CYS A 143 4.02 19.07 15.72
CA CYS A 143 2.98 19.35 14.73
C CYS A 143 2.75 20.86 14.58
N ASP A 144 2.52 21.57 15.68
CA ASP A 144 2.27 23.03 15.68
C ASP A 144 3.48 23.83 15.15
N LEU A 145 4.70 23.26 15.23
CA LEU A 145 5.91 23.85 14.65
C LEU A 145 5.96 23.75 13.11
N LEU A 146 5.34 22.73 12.52
CA LEU A 146 5.45 22.41 11.09
C LEU A 146 4.14 22.66 10.32
N PHE A 147 2.99 22.47 10.95
CA PHE A 147 1.67 22.44 10.36
C PHE A 147 0.69 23.28 11.19
N SER A 148 -0.32 23.85 10.53
CA SER A 148 -1.38 24.63 11.18
C SER A 148 -2.63 23.81 11.52
N GLY A 149 -2.63 22.50 11.25
CA GLY A 149 -3.80 21.62 11.34
C GLY A 149 -3.53 20.32 12.09
N SER A 150 -4.59 19.54 12.32
CA SER A 150 -4.51 18.26 13.04
C SER A 150 -4.01 17.15 12.12
N ILE A 151 -2.70 16.92 12.09
CA ILE A 151 -2.06 15.83 11.33
C ILE A 151 -1.94 14.57 12.20
N GLN A 152 -2.26 13.40 11.64
CA GLN A 152 -2.22 12.11 12.32
C GLN A 152 -0.96 11.30 12.01
N SER A 153 -0.44 11.42 10.78
CA SER A 153 0.84 10.85 10.39
C SER A 153 1.64 11.85 9.57
N THR A 154 2.97 11.75 9.66
CA THR A 154 3.90 12.70 9.09
C THR A 154 5.09 11.99 8.45
N ALA A 155 5.53 12.52 7.32
CA ALA A 155 6.82 12.20 6.74
C ALA A 155 7.71 13.45 6.72
N LEU A 156 8.90 13.35 7.32
CA LEU A 156 9.87 14.42 7.43
C LEU A 156 11.16 14.02 6.72
N TYR A 157 11.69 14.94 5.92
CA TYR A 157 12.94 14.77 5.20
C TYR A 157 13.83 15.99 5.45
N LEU A 158 15.00 15.75 6.02
CA LEU A 158 16.02 16.76 6.24
C LEU A 158 16.75 17.02 4.92
N ILE A 159 16.79 18.29 4.51
CA ILE A 159 17.63 18.75 3.40
C ILE A 159 18.96 19.21 3.99
N GLY A 160 20.06 18.60 3.55
CA GLY A 160 21.39 18.83 4.10
C GLY A 160 21.82 17.66 4.98
N ASN A 161 22.51 17.94 6.08
CA ASN A 161 22.85 16.94 7.08
C ASN A 161 22.67 17.52 8.49
N THR A 162 22.77 16.68 9.52
CA THR A 162 22.58 17.11 10.91
C THR A 162 23.60 18.16 11.37
N ALA A 163 24.80 18.22 10.77
CA ALA A 163 25.80 19.25 11.06
C ALA A 163 25.53 20.57 10.32
N HIS A 164 24.94 20.50 9.13
CA HIS A 164 24.62 21.61 8.24
C HIS A 164 23.19 21.46 7.70
N PRO A 165 22.17 21.65 8.55
CA PRO A 165 20.78 21.59 8.12
C PRO A 165 20.41 22.82 7.28
N VAL A 166 19.77 22.58 6.14
CA VAL A 166 19.40 23.64 5.18
C VAL A 166 17.89 23.92 5.25
N ALA A 167 17.09 22.86 5.19
CA ALA A 167 15.64 22.94 5.17
C ALA A 167 15.03 21.60 5.63
N ILE A 168 13.74 21.62 5.93
CA ILE A 168 12.95 20.43 6.21
C ILE A 168 11.79 20.40 5.21
N LEU A 169 11.63 19.26 4.55
CA LEU A 169 10.45 18.94 3.75
C LEU A 169 9.54 18.04 4.57
N ALA A 170 8.34 18.53 4.87
CA ALA A 170 7.38 17.89 5.75
C ALA A 170 6.06 17.63 5.03
N PHE A 171 5.55 16.41 5.13
CA PHE A 171 4.26 15.99 4.63
C PHE A 171 3.36 15.56 5.78
N GLY A 172 2.10 15.98 5.76
CA GLY A 172 1.11 15.62 6.77
C GLY A 172 -0.11 14.95 6.15
N SER A 173 -0.60 13.89 6.79
CA SER A 173 -1.84 13.21 6.45
C SER A 173 -2.76 13.09 7.68
N HIS A 174 -4.06 13.14 7.45
CA HIS A 174 -5.08 12.82 8.44
C HIS A 174 -5.26 11.31 8.62
N ASP A 175 -4.73 10.49 7.72
CA ASP A 175 -4.68 9.05 7.88
C ASP A 175 -3.47 8.66 8.74
N VAL A 176 -3.73 7.88 9.78
CA VAL A 176 -2.76 7.43 10.78
C VAL A 176 -1.73 6.46 10.20
N ASN A 177 -2.11 5.69 9.16
CA ASN A 177 -1.30 4.62 8.59
C ASN A 177 -0.74 4.99 7.20
N HIS A 178 -0.85 6.26 6.80
CA HIS A 178 -0.41 6.68 5.48
C HIS A 178 1.11 6.67 5.35
N PHE A 179 1.82 7.26 6.32
CA PHE A 179 3.28 7.31 6.37
C PHE A 179 3.84 6.23 7.30
N GLU A 180 4.04 5.04 6.74
CA GLU A 180 4.67 3.90 7.41
C GLU A 180 6.05 3.60 6.81
N PRO A 181 7.07 3.26 7.64
CA PRO A 181 8.41 2.92 7.14
C PRO A 181 8.47 1.74 6.17
N ALA A 182 7.44 0.89 6.14
CA ALA A 182 7.35 -0.26 5.24
C ALA A 182 7.04 0.15 3.79
N LYS A 183 6.54 1.37 3.54
CA LYS A 183 6.28 1.86 2.19
C LYS A 183 7.59 2.29 1.51
N ASP A 184 7.79 1.81 0.29
CA ASP A 184 8.93 2.23 -0.53
C ASP A 184 8.89 3.76 -0.75
N SER A 185 9.96 4.43 -0.33
CA SER A 185 10.10 5.88 -0.38
C SER A 185 11.03 6.36 -1.49
N PHE A 186 11.43 5.46 -2.41
CA PHE A 186 12.44 5.72 -3.44
C PHE A 186 12.23 7.04 -4.20
N PHE A 187 11.03 7.30 -4.71
CA PHE A 187 10.75 8.52 -5.49
C PHE A 187 10.89 9.81 -4.67
N VAL A 188 10.52 9.76 -3.39
CA VAL A 188 10.64 10.90 -2.48
C VAL A 188 12.10 11.18 -2.18
N LEU A 189 12.89 10.12 -1.97
CA LEU A 189 14.33 10.23 -1.69
C LEU A 189 15.11 10.81 -2.87
N GLU A 190 14.83 10.35 -4.09
CA GLU A 190 15.43 10.92 -5.30
C GLU A 190 15.07 12.40 -5.48
N PHE A 191 13.83 12.76 -5.18
CA PHE A 191 13.40 14.16 -5.19
C PHE A 191 14.13 14.99 -4.13
N VAL A 192 14.24 14.50 -2.91
CA VAL A 192 14.94 15.17 -1.81
C VAL A 192 16.40 15.43 -2.16
N ARG A 193 17.09 14.47 -2.78
CA ARG A 193 18.47 14.66 -3.26
C ARG A 193 18.55 15.77 -4.32
N SER A 194 17.66 15.76 -5.30
CA SER A 194 17.61 16.78 -6.35
C SER A 194 17.31 18.17 -5.76
N LEU A 195 16.39 18.24 -4.80
CA LEU A 195 16.04 19.46 -4.08
C LEU A 195 17.22 20.00 -3.27
N GLN A 196 17.99 19.12 -2.61
CA GLN A 196 19.18 19.52 -1.87
C GLN A 196 20.22 20.17 -2.78
N LEU A 197 20.52 19.56 -3.94
CA LEU A 197 21.45 20.14 -4.91
C LEU A 197 21.00 21.52 -5.36
N ARG A 198 19.70 21.67 -5.68
CA ARG A 198 19.15 22.96 -6.11
C ARG A 198 19.20 24.03 -5.02
N LEU A 199 18.95 23.66 -3.77
CA LEU A 199 19.01 24.60 -2.66
C LEU A 199 20.44 25.04 -2.33
N LEU A 200 21.44 24.20 -2.60
CA LEU A 200 22.86 24.58 -2.49
C LEU A 200 23.28 25.59 -3.58
N GLU A 201 22.71 25.53 -4.78
CA GLU A 201 22.96 26.53 -5.83
C GLU A 201 22.33 27.90 -5.54
N LEU A 202 21.26 27.92 -4.73
CA LEU A 202 20.51 29.13 -4.39
C LEU A 202 21.03 29.83 -3.12
N ALA A 203 21.99 29.22 -2.41
CA ALA A 203 22.58 29.72 -1.16
C ALA A 203 23.87 30.51 -1.43
#